data_AF-A0A379WKG7-F1
#
_entry.id   AF-A0A379WKG7-F1
#
_cell.length_a   1.000
_cell.length_b   1.000
_cell.length_c   1.000
_cell.angle_alpha   90.00
_cell.angle_beta   90.00
_cell.angle_gamma   90.00
#
_symmetry.space_group_name_H-M   'P 1'
#
loop_
_entity.id
_entity.type
_entity.pdbx_description
1 polymer ?
#
loop_
_entity_poly.entity_id
_entity_poly.type
_entity_poly.pdbx_seq_one_letter_code
_entity_poly.pdbx_strand_id
1 'polypeptide(L)'
;MLEAQDLACATSSASSKLIHGGLRYLEHYEFRLVSEALAEREVLLKMAPHIAFPMRFRLPHRPHLRPAWMIRIGLFMYDHLGKRTSLPGSTGVRFGADSVLKPESCADSNIPTAG
;
A
#
# COMPACT_ATOMS: atom_id res chain seq x y z
N MET A 1 0.52 6.53 -33.57
CA MET A 1 -0.11 7.09 -32.36
C MET A 1 -0.39 8.56 -32.64
N LEU A 2 -1.62 9.02 -32.44
CA LEU A 2 -2.00 10.44 -32.56
C LEU A 2 -2.53 10.86 -31.18
N GLU A 3 -1.96 11.91 -30.61
CA GLU A 3 -2.37 12.50 -29.33
C GLU A 3 -2.96 13.87 -29.61
N ALA A 4 -4.11 14.18 -29.00
CA ALA A 4 -4.88 15.38 -29.36
C ALA A 4 -4.27 16.67 -28.82
N GLN A 5 -3.41 16.57 -27.79
CA GLN A 5 -2.84 17.72 -27.11
C GLN A 5 -1.34 17.54 -26.84
N ASP A 6 -0.98 16.88 -25.74
CA ASP A 6 0.41 16.54 -25.40
C ASP A 6 0.44 15.17 -24.73
N LEU A 7 1.57 14.47 -24.82
CA LEU A 7 1.71 13.14 -24.23
C LEU A 7 1.48 13.21 -22.72
N ALA A 8 0.57 12.36 -22.22
CA ALA A 8 0.17 12.25 -20.82
C ALA A 8 -0.58 13.48 -20.23
N CYS A 9 -1.14 14.38 -21.04
CA CYS A 9 -1.75 15.63 -20.57
C CYS A 9 -2.96 15.48 -19.63
N ALA A 10 -3.69 14.35 -19.71
CA ALA A 10 -4.93 14.13 -18.95
C ALA A 10 -4.70 13.25 -17.69
N THR A 11 -5.39 12.11 -17.59
CA THR A 11 -5.36 11.21 -16.43
C THR A 11 -3.97 10.67 -16.09
N SER A 12 -3.11 10.49 -17.08
CA SER A 12 -1.73 10.01 -16.90
C SER A 12 -0.88 10.96 -16.04
N SER A 13 -1.10 12.28 -16.11
CA SER A 13 -0.38 13.27 -15.27
C SER A 13 -1.03 13.49 -13.89
N ALA A 14 -2.33 13.22 -13.76
CA ALA A 14 -3.13 13.44 -12.55
C ALA A 14 -3.16 12.26 -11.57
N SER A 15 -2.41 11.18 -11.83
CA SER A 15 -2.28 10.07 -10.89
C SER A 15 -1.54 10.48 -9.61
N SER A 16 -1.74 9.72 -8.53
CA SER A 16 -0.92 9.77 -7.31
C SER A 16 0.56 9.42 -7.57
N LYS A 17 0.92 9.01 -8.80
CA LYS A 17 2.27 8.66 -9.25
C LYS A 17 2.85 7.47 -8.46
N LEU A 18 1.97 6.55 -8.09
CA LEU A 18 2.31 5.34 -7.35
C LEU A 18 2.04 4.10 -8.20
N ILE A 19 3.09 3.32 -8.46
CA ILE A 19 2.95 1.97 -9.01
C ILE A 19 2.67 1.03 -7.83
N HIS A 20 1.40 0.74 -7.58
CA HIS A 20 0.98 -0.12 -6.48
C HIS A 20 0.04 -1.24 -6.94
N GLY A 21 0.16 -2.41 -6.30
CA GLY A 21 -0.77 -3.54 -6.49
C GLY A 21 -2.18 -3.26 -5.97
N GLY A 22 -2.38 -2.17 -5.23
CA GLY A 22 -3.70 -1.74 -4.73
C GLY A 22 -4.17 -2.61 -3.57
N LEU A 23 -3.56 -2.44 -2.39
CA LEU A 23 -3.87 -3.21 -1.18
C LEU A 23 -5.37 -3.21 -0.83
N ARG A 24 -6.08 -2.12 -1.13
CA ARG A 24 -7.53 -1.99 -0.92
C ARG A 24 -8.33 -3.00 -1.77
N TYR A 25 -7.87 -3.35 -2.96
CA TYR A 25 -8.61 -4.22 -3.87
C TYR A 25 -8.63 -5.69 -3.40
N LEU A 26 -7.77 -6.07 -2.46
CA LEU A 26 -7.87 -7.37 -1.78
C LEU A 26 -9.18 -7.51 -0.98
N GLU A 27 -9.74 -6.40 -0.47
CA GLU A 27 -11.05 -6.41 0.22
C GLU A 27 -12.20 -6.71 -0.75
N HIS A 28 -12.00 -6.47 -2.05
CA HIS A 28 -12.96 -6.73 -3.12
C HIS A 28 -12.66 -8.03 -3.88
N TYR A 29 -11.71 -8.85 -3.40
CA TYR A 29 -11.32 -10.12 -4.01
C TYR A 29 -10.76 -10.02 -5.44
N GLU A 30 -10.22 -8.87 -5.83
CA GLU A 30 -9.64 -8.65 -7.16
C GLU A 30 -8.20 -9.20 -7.27
N PHE A 31 -8.00 -10.47 -6.92
CA PHE A 31 -6.67 -11.08 -6.80
C PHE A 31 -5.87 -11.05 -8.10
N ARG A 32 -6.53 -11.24 -9.25
CA ARG A 32 -5.88 -11.20 -10.56
C ARG A 32 -5.25 -9.84 -10.82
N LEU A 33 -6.03 -8.76 -10.64
CA LEU A 33 -5.57 -7.39 -10.81
C LEU A 33 -4.40 -7.08 -9.86
N VAL A 34 -4.55 -7.45 -8.59
CA VAL A 34 -3.50 -7.22 -7.58
C VAL A 34 -2.22 -7.98 -7.94
N SER A 35 -2.32 -9.24 -8.36
CA SER A 35 -1.16 -10.05 -8.74
C SER A 35 -0.42 -9.50 -9.96
N GLU A 36 -1.17 -9.06 -10.98
CA GLU A 36 -0.65 -8.51 -12.22
C GLU A 36 0.06 -7.19 -11.95
N ALA A 37 -0.59 -6.27 -11.22
CA ALA A 37 0.00 -4.99 -10.83
C ALA A 37 1.25 -5.15 -9.93
N LEU A 38 1.28 -6.16 -9.05
CA LEU A 38 2.46 -6.47 -8.23
C LEU A 38 3.63 -7.00 -9.05
N ALA A 39 3.38 -7.84 -10.06
CA ALA A 39 4.40 -8.38 -10.95
C ALA A 39 4.96 -7.29 -11.89
N GLU A 40 4.08 -6.48 -12.48
CA GLU A 40 4.46 -5.38 -13.38
C GLU A 40 5.33 -4.32 -12.69
N ARG A 41 5.17 -4.14 -11.38
CA ARG A 41 6.03 -3.22 -10.61
C ARG A 41 7.52 -3.53 -10.77
N GLU A 42 7.92 -4.80 -10.78
CA GLU A 42 9.32 -5.16 -10.95
C GLU A 42 9.80 -5.01 -12.39
N VAL A 43 8.91 -5.20 -13.36
CA VAL A 43 9.17 -4.95 -14.78
C VAL A 43 9.42 -3.46 -15.00
N LEU A 44 8.52 -2.60 -14.50
CA LEU A 44 8.63 -1.13 -14.58
C LEU A 44 9.89 -0.61 -13.88
N LEU A 45 10.24 -1.15 -12.71
CA LEU A 45 11.49 -0.79 -12.02
C LEU A 45 12.74 -1.12 -12.86
N LYS A 46 12.70 -2.18 -13.66
CA LYS A 46 13.81 -2.56 -14.57
C LYS A 46 13.80 -1.75 -15.87
N MET A 47 12.61 -1.45 -16.41
CA MET A 47 12.46 -0.70 -17.67
C MET A 47 12.77 0.79 -17.50
N ALA A 48 12.37 1.38 -16.38
CA ALA A 48 12.46 2.82 -16.16
C ALA A 48 13.10 3.19 -14.81
N PRO A 49 14.32 2.71 -14.50
CA PRO A 49 14.95 2.92 -13.19
C PRO A 49 15.28 4.39 -12.88
N HIS A 50 15.30 5.25 -13.89
CA HIS A 50 15.56 6.69 -13.75
C HIS A 50 14.35 7.48 -13.24
N ILE A 51 13.14 6.91 -13.32
CA ILE A 51 11.88 7.54 -12.87
C ILE A 51 11.10 6.69 -11.88
N ALA A 52 11.34 5.38 -11.82
CA ALA A 52 10.68 4.46 -10.91
C ALA A 52 11.67 3.96 -9.84
N PHE A 53 11.31 4.14 -8.56
CA PHE A 53 12.12 3.70 -7.42
C PHE A 53 11.26 3.09 -6.31
N PRO A 54 11.81 2.16 -5.50
CA PRO A 54 11.09 1.56 -4.38
C PRO A 54 10.65 2.58 -3.32
N MET A 55 9.39 2.49 -2.87
CA MET A 55 8.85 3.32 -1.79
C MET A 55 8.23 2.44 -0.69
N ARG A 56 8.45 2.80 0.58
CA ARG A 56 7.85 2.12 1.74
C ARG A 56 6.59 2.86 2.21
N PHE A 57 5.51 2.12 2.36
CA PHE A 57 4.25 2.63 2.91
C PHE A 57 4.10 2.24 4.38
N ARG A 58 3.68 3.18 5.22
CA ARG A 58 3.34 2.95 6.63
C ARG A 58 1.83 3.02 6.77
N LEU A 59 1.22 1.96 7.29
CA LEU A 59 -0.22 1.89 7.54
C LEU A 59 -0.48 1.94 9.06
N PRO A 60 -0.92 3.08 9.62
CA PRO A 60 -1.31 3.15 11.03
C PRO A 60 -2.47 2.20 11.31
N HIS A 61 -2.33 1.36 12.33
CA HIS A 61 -3.39 0.42 12.70
C HIS A 61 -4.50 1.16 13.46
N ARG A 62 -5.74 1.04 12.95
CA ARG A 62 -6.96 1.54 13.59
C ARG A 62 -7.91 0.36 13.83
N PRO A 63 -7.98 -0.21 15.05
CA PRO A 63 -8.69 -1.46 15.31
C PRO A 63 -10.20 -1.37 15.07
N HIS A 64 -10.80 -0.19 15.23
CA HIS A 64 -12.23 0.05 15.00
C HIS A 64 -12.63 0.00 13.51
N LEU A 65 -11.70 0.25 12.58
CA LEU A 65 -11.97 0.16 11.14
C LEU A 65 -11.64 -1.23 10.60
N ARG A 66 -10.49 -1.78 11.00
CA ARG A 66 -9.97 -3.04 10.49
C ARG A 66 -9.29 -3.82 11.61
N PRO A 67 -9.69 -5.08 11.85
CA PRO A 67 -9.05 -5.89 12.87
C PRO A 67 -7.61 -6.25 12.44
N ALA A 68 -6.70 -6.34 13.41
CA ALA A 68 -5.27 -6.54 13.13
C ALA A 68 -4.98 -7.84 12.34
N TRP A 69 -5.73 -8.91 12.60
CA TRP A 69 -5.55 -10.19 11.91
C TRP A 69 -5.84 -10.08 10.41
N MET A 70 -6.86 -9.30 10.02
CA MET A 70 -7.23 -9.07 8.63
C MET A 70 -6.13 -8.31 7.89
N ILE A 71 -5.58 -7.26 8.51
CA ILE A 71 -4.45 -6.50 7.96
C ILE A 71 -3.24 -7.42 7.76
N ARG A 72 -2.94 -8.31 8.71
CA ARG A 72 -1.82 -9.26 8.61
C ARG A 72 -2.01 -10.26 7.48
N ILE A 73 -3.22 -10.80 7.30
CA ILE A 73 -3.53 -11.69 6.17
C ILE A 73 -3.42 -10.93 4.85
N GLY A 74 -3.97 -9.72 4.75
CA GLY A 74 -3.87 -8.89 3.56
C GLY A 74 -2.42 -8.57 3.18
N LEU A 75 -1.58 -8.21 4.16
CA LEU A 75 -0.15 -7.98 3.95
C LEU A 75 0.59 -9.26 3.51
N PHE A 76 0.26 -10.40 4.12
CA PHE A 76 0.79 -11.69 3.71
C PHE A 76 0.44 -12.00 2.25
N MET A 77 -0.83 -11.84 1.86
CA MET A 77 -1.26 -12.03 0.47
C MET A 77 -0.54 -11.05 -0.46
N TYR A 78 -0.44 -9.77 -0.09
CA TYR A 78 0.22 -8.76 -0.89
C TYR A 78 1.72 -9.03 -1.11
N ASP A 79 2.39 -9.67 -0.14
CA ASP A 79 3.79 -10.08 -0.26
C ASP A 79 3.98 -11.31 -1.17
N HIS A 80 2.96 -12.17 -1.32
CA HIS A 80 3.08 -13.47 -2.00
C HIS A 80 2.31 -13.58 -3.32
N LEU A 81 1.34 -12.70 -3.60
CA LEU A 81 0.58 -12.69 -4.86
C LEU A 81 1.42 -12.24 -6.06
N GLY A 82 2.45 -11.42 -5.83
CA GLY A 82 3.41 -11.02 -6.86
C GLY A 82 4.69 -11.82 -6.75
N LYS A 83 5.27 -12.22 -7.90
CA LYS A 83 6.65 -12.72 -7.93
C LYS A 83 7.59 -11.58 -7.56
N ARG A 84 8.04 -11.56 -6.32
CA ARG A 84 8.93 -10.54 -5.79
C ARG A 84 10.38 -11.00 -5.87
N THR A 85 11.20 -10.35 -6.69
CA THR A 85 12.64 -10.61 -6.80
C THR A 85 13.51 -9.58 -6.06
N SER A 86 13.04 -8.34 -5.85
CA SER A 86 13.93 -7.27 -5.31
C SER A 86 13.37 -6.44 -4.16
N LEU A 87 12.05 -6.44 -3.92
CA LEU A 87 11.44 -5.56 -2.92
C LEU A 87 11.40 -6.20 -1.52
N PRO A 88 11.56 -5.44 -0.43
CA PRO A 88 11.54 -5.96 0.94
C PRO A 88 10.14 -6.34 1.42
N GLY A 89 10.09 -7.31 2.35
CA GLY A 89 8.91 -7.79 3.10
C GLY A 89 8.10 -6.71 3.79
N SER A 90 6.80 -6.95 3.94
CA SER A 90 6.04 -6.23 4.96
C SER A 90 6.64 -6.49 6.34
N THR A 91 6.78 -5.44 7.14
CA THR A 91 7.33 -5.51 8.50
C THR A 91 6.46 -4.70 9.44
N GLY A 92 6.24 -5.25 10.64
CA GLY A 92 5.59 -4.51 11.71
C GLY A 92 6.58 -3.53 12.32
N VAL A 93 6.29 -2.23 12.23
CA VAL A 93 7.06 -1.19 12.92
C VAL A 93 6.30 -0.78 14.17
N ARG A 94 6.92 -0.95 15.33
CA ARG A 94 6.43 -0.36 16.58
C ARG A 94 7.05 1.01 16.73
N PHE A 95 6.21 2.02 16.88
CA PHE A 95 6.66 3.37 17.18
C PHE A 95 6.81 3.50 18.70
N GLY A 96 8.00 3.92 19.15
CA GLY A 96 8.25 4.30 20.54
C GLY A 96 7.74 5.71 20.85
N ALA A 97 7.87 6.14 22.10
CA ALA A 97 7.41 7.45 22.58
C ALA A 97 7.99 8.65 21.81
N ASP A 98 9.11 8.48 21.10
CA ASP A 98 9.78 9.52 20.32
C ASP A 98 9.32 9.62 18.85
N SER A 99 8.24 8.92 18.47
CA SER A 99 7.76 8.96 17.09
C SER A 99 6.86 10.18 16.84
N VAL A 100 7.06 10.85 15.71
CA VAL A 100 6.32 12.05 15.26
C VAL A 100 4.82 11.78 15.03
N LEU A 101 4.37 10.52 15.09
CA LEU A 101 2.96 10.16 15.06
C LEU A 101 2.37 10.34 16.46
N LYS A 102 1.59 11.41 16.64
CA LYS A 102 0.94 11.69 17.91
C LYS A 102 0.08 10.48 18.38
N PRO A 103 0.10 10.16 19.68
CA PRO A 103 -0.62 9.00 20.25
C PRO A 103 -2.16 9.10 20.18
N GLU A 104 -2.71 10.27 19.82
CA GLU A 104 -4.16 10.50 19.71
C GLU A 104 -4.88 9.69 18.63
N SER A 105 -4.19 8.98 17.72
CA SER A 105 -4.88 8.06 16.80
C SER A 105 -5.21 6.69 17.41
N CYS A 106 -4.85 6.44 18.68
CA CYS A 106 -5.01 5.15 19.35
C CYS A 106 -6.11 5.12 20.43
N ALA A 107 -6.73 6.25 20.78
CA ALA A 107 -7.70 6.30 21.88
C ALA A 107 -8.89 7.20 21.55
N ASP A 108 -9.82 6.67 20.78
CA ASP A 108 -11.24 7.04 20.90
C ASP A 108 -12.02 5.73 21.00
N SER A 109 -11.92 5.12 22.18
CA SER A 109 -12.90 4.15 22.65
C SER A 109 -13.22 4.52 24.10
N ASN A 110 -14.16 5.46 24.25
CA ASN A 110 -15.02 5.51 25.43
C ASN A 110 -15.71 4.13 25.54
N ILE A 111 -15.07 3.22 26.28
CA ILE A 111 -15.72 2.04 26.85
C ILE A 111 -15.62 2.26 28.37
N PRO A 112 -16.74 2.55 29.06
CA PRO A 112 -16.70 2.65 30.50
C PRO A 112 -16.48 1.24 31.06
N THR A 113 -15.34 1.01 31.71
CA THR A 113 -15.16 -0.12 32.61
C THR A 113 -15.99 0.17 33.87
N ALA A 114 -17.13 -0.50 34.00
CA ALA A 114 -17.91 -0.54 35.23
C ALA A 114 -17.33 -1.61 36.18
N GLY A 115 -17.14 -1.18 37.44
CA GLY A 115 -17.15 -1.92 38.72
C GLY A 115 -16.84 -3.40 38.75
#